data_AF-A0A6J0SSU3-F1
#
_entry.id   AF-A0A6J0SSU3-F1
#
_cell.length_a   1.000
_cell.length_b   1.000
_cell.length_c   1.000
_cell.angle_alpha   90.00
_cell.angle_beta   90.00
_cell.angle_gamma   90.00
#
_symmetry.space_group_name_H-M   'P 1'
#
loop_
_entity.id
_entity.type
_entity.pdbx_description
1 polymer ?
#
loop_
_entity_poly.entity_id
_entity_poly.type
_entity_poly.pdbx_seq_one_letter_code
_entity_poly.pdbx_strand_id
1 'polypeptide(L)'
;MPWFILDMREILLALILGASVFCAISSSLLNFKVMIERITKRNALIYYNGYGCYCGKGGRGKPRDRTDMCCFNHDCCYERLHQRKCHPYIDHYRYLIINGDVLCNYRNKSICSMLACECDEQAAYCFSQEAKSYNRKWRHYPGILCKEPTPKCPEEKNDQGNESSSTNQSRQQESGGSQTRTNPALILQLK
;
A
#
# COMPACT_ATOMS: atom_id res chain seq x y z
N MET A 1 -4.77 -54.27 21.69
CA MET A 1 -4.19 -53.10 21.01
C MET A 1 -5.10 -51.89 21.22
N PRO A 2 -5.04 -51.17 22.36
CA PRO A 2 -5.82 -49.93 22.49
C PRO A 2 -4.97 -48.79 21.93
N TRP A 3 -5.14 -48.54 20.63
CA TRP A 3 -4.66 -47.33 19.98
C TRP A 3 -5.64 -46.19 20.33
N PHE A 4 -5.15 -45.27 21.19
CA PHE A 4 -5.49 -43.85 21.23
C PHE A 4 -6.94 -43.44 21.51
N ILE A 5 -7.29 -43.37 22.80
CA ILE A 5 -8.17 -42.29 23.27
C ILE A 5 -7.21 -41.25 23.86
N LEU A 6 -6.87 -40.23 23.08
CA LEU A 6 -6.21 -39.04 23.61
C LEU A 6 -7.14 -38.47 24.69
N ASP A 7 -6.67 -38.46 25.93
CA ASP A 7 -7.42 -37.96 27.08
C ASP A 7 -7.89 -36.53 26.76
N MET A 8 -9.18 -36.25 26.99
CA MET A 8 -9.79 -34.94 26.77
C MET A 8 -9.02 -33.82 27.48
N ARG A 9 -8.31 -34.15 28.57
CA ARG A 9 -7.38 -33.24 29.25
C ARG A 9 -6.15 -32.91 28.40
N GLU A 10 -5.56 -33.89 27.72
CA GLU A 10 -4.40 -33.68 26.84
C GLU A 10 -4.80 -32.90 25.57
N ILE A 11 -6.01 -33.14 25.05
CA ILE A 11 -6.58 -32.32 23.97
C ILE A 11 -6.82 -30.89 24.46
N LEU A 12 -7.40 -30.72 25.65
CA LEU A 12 -7.66 -29.39 26.23
C LEU A 12 -6.34 -28.64 26.51
N LEU A 13 -5.32 -29.31 27.04
CA LEU A 13 -3.99 -28.74 27.24
C LEU A 13 -3.34 -28.37 25.90
N ALA A 14 -3.45 -29.21 24.88
CA ALA A 14 -2.96 -28.90 23.53
C ALA A 14 -3.70 -27.70 22.90
N LEU A 15 -5.01 -27.54 23.14
CA LEU A 15 -5.78 -26.38 22.68
C LEU A 15 -5.42 -25.11 23.46
N ILE A 16 -5.21 -25.19 24.78
CA ILE A 16 -4.80 -24.05 25.61
C ILE A 16 -3.38 -23.60 25.25
N LEU A 17 -2.46 -24.54 25.05
CA LEU A 17 -1.08 -24.27 24.61
C LEU A 17 -1.03 -23.84 23.13
N GLY A 18 -1.89 -24.38 22.27
CA GLY A 18 -2.02 -23.96 20.88
C GLY A 18 -2.62 -22.55 20.74
N ALA A 19 -3.59 -22.20 21.58
CA ALA A 19 -4.21 -20.87 21.60
C ALA A 19 -3.27 -19.78 22.13
N SER A 20 -2.39 -20.09 23.10
CA SER A 20 -1.42 -19.13 23.63
C SER A 20 -0.30 -18.80 22.62
N VAL A 21 0.05 -19.74 21.74
CA VAL A 21 0.99 -19.54 20.62
C VAL A 21 0.34 -18.76 19.47
N PHE A 22 -0.99 -18.79 19.33
CA PHE A 22 -1.71 -18.13 18.24
C PHE A 22 -1.87 -16.60 18.43
N CYS A 23 -1.58 -16.06 19.61
CA CYS A 23 -2.03 -14.72 20.01
C CYS A 23 -1.09 -13.55 19.65
N ALA A 24 0.02 -13.75 18.93
CA ALA A 24 1.01 -12.68 18.73
C ALA A 24 1.54 -12.50 17.29
N ILE A 25 0.93 -13.14 16.29
CA ILE A 25 1.32 -12.95 14.88
C ILE A 25 0.18 -12.24 14.16
N SER A 26 0.06 -10.93 14.34
CA SER A 26 -0.60 -10.11 13.32
C SER A 26 0.18 -10.30 12.02
N SER A 27 -0.46 -10.76 10.95
CA SER A 27 0.19 -10.86 9.64
C SER A 27 0.24 -9.47 9.00
N SER A 28 1.19 -9.28 8.08
CA SER A 28 1.25 -8.08 7.24
C SER A 28 -0.09 -7.81 6.53
N LEU A 29 -0.74 -8.86 6.01
CA LEU A 29 -2.07 -8.79 5.40
C LEU A 29 -3.14 -8.26 6.37
N LEU A 30 -3.10 -8.66 7.65
CA LEU A 30 -4.04 -8.15 8.66
C LEU A 30 -3.79 -6.66 8.94
N ASN A 31 -2.53 -6.23 8.99
CA ASN A 31 -2.18 -4.81 9.10
C ASN A 31 -2.72 -4.02 7.90
N PHE A 32 -2.50 -4.50 6.68
CA PHE A 32 -2.97 -3.82 5.47
C PHE A 32 -4.49 -3.68 5.45
N LYS A 33 -5.22 -4.75 5.80
CA LYS A 33 -6.68 -4.73 5.91
C LYS A 33 -7.15 -3.61 6.85
N VAL A 34 -6.59 -3.54 8.05
CA VAL A 34 -6.95 -2.52 9.05
C VAL A 34 -6.59 -1.12 8.55
N MET A 35 -5.44 -0.97 7.89
CA MET A 35 -5.01 0.30 7.30
C MET A 35 -6.00 0.80 6.24
N ILE A 36 -6.38 -0.05 5.28
CA ILE A 36 -7.39 0.29 4.27
C ILE A 36 -8.70 0.72 4.92
N GLU A 37 -9.20 -0.03 5.92
CA GLU A 37 -10.45 0.28 6.60
C GLU A 37 -10.40 1.63 7.32
N ARG A 38 -9.27 1.97 7.93
CA ARG A 38 -9.08 3.24 8.64
C ARG A 38 -8.94 4.42 7.69
N ILE A 39 -8.20 4.27 6.59
CA ILE A 39 -7.92 5.34 5.63
C ILE A 39 -9.11 5.59 4.71
N THR A 40 -9.68 4.54 4.13
CA THR A 40 -10.75 4.66 3.11
C THR A 40 -12.17 4.72 3.71
N LYS A 41 -12.32 4.36 5.00
CA LYS A 41 -13.62 4.15 5.66
C LYS A 41 -14.50 3.10 4.97
N ARG A 42 -13.89 2.17 4.21
CA ARG A 42 -14.58 1.08 3.50
C ARG A 42 -14.06 -0.26 3.99
N ASN A 43 -14.93 -1.27 4.02
CA ASN A 43 -14.53 -2.63 4.37
C ASN A 43 -13.56 -3.17 3.31
N ALA A 44 -12.33 -3.52 3.72
CA ALA A 44 -11.27 -3.89 2.78
C ALA A 44 -11.63 -5.13 1.95
N LEU A 45 -12.23 -6.14 2.59
CA LEU A 45 -12.58 -7.41 1.96
C LEU A 45 -13.73 -7.26 0.96
N ILE A 46 -14.73 -6.44 1.26
CA ILE A 46 -15.89 -6.28 0.37
C ILE A 46 -15.55 -5.37 -0.83
N TYR A 47 -14.72 -4.35 -0.63
CA TYR A 47 -14.51 -3.33 -1.65
C TYR A 47 -13.31 -3.60 -2.56
N TYR A 48 -12.23 -4.16 -2.02
CA TYR A 48 -10.96 -4.26 -2.72
C TYR A 48 -10.50 -5.70 -2.95
N ASN A 49 -10.81 -6.65 -2.06
CA ASN A 49 -10.44 -8.05 -2.31
C ASN A 49 -11.24 -8.62 -3.50
N GLY A 50 -10.52 -9.07 -4.54
CA GLY A 50 -11.10 -9.53 -5.80
C GLY A 50 -11.60 -8.39 -6.69
N TYR A 51 -11.11 -7.16 -6.51
CA TYR A 51 -11.47 -6.04 -7.39
C TYR A 51 -10.59 -6.02 -8.63
N GLY A 52 -11.21 -5.93 -9.81
CA GLY A 52 -10.50 -5.83 -11.08
C GLY A 52 -9.60 -7.05 -11.37
N CYS A 53 -8.43 -6.79 -11.93
CA CYS A 53 -7.47 -7.81 -12.35
C CYS A 53 -6.30 -8.00 -11.38
N TYR A 54 -6.10 -7.10 -10.42
CA TYR A 54 -4.93 -7.07 -9.54
C TYR A 54 -5.25 -7.06 -8.06
N CYS A 55 -6.40 -6.54 -7.62
CA CYS A 55 -6.67 -6.48 -6.19
C CYS A 55 -7.03 -7.86 -5.63
N GLY A 56 -6.08 -8.52 -4.96
CA GLY A 56 -6.26 -9.84 -4.37
C GLY A 56 -5.02 -10.71 -4.53
N LYS A 57 -5.22 -12.03 -4.66
CA LYS A 57 -4.10 -12.97 -4.85
C LYS A 57 -3.66 -12.99 -6.32
N GLY A 58 -2.47 -12.42 -6.57
CA GLY A 58 -1.85 -12.37 -7.90
C GLY A 58 -2.48 -11.32 -8.80
N GLY A 59 -2.05 -11.26 -10.06
CA GLY A 59 -2.59 -10.32 -11.03
C GLY A 59 -2.02 -10.55 -12.43
N ARG A 60 -2.80 -10.21 -13.45
CA ARG A 60 -2.37 -10.27 -14.86
C ARG A 60 -3.22 -9.38 -15.75
N GLY A 61 -2.69 -9.09 -16.93
CA GLY A 61 -3.36 -8.29 -17.94
C GLY A 61 -3.45 -6.82 -17.57
N LYS A 62 -4.42 -6.10 -18.14
CA LYS A 62 -4.48 -4.64 -17.97
C LYS A 62 -5.35 -4.28 -16.76
N PRO A 63 -4.91 -3.36 -15.89
CA PRO A 63 -5.76 -2.82 -14.82
C PRO A 63 -7.05 -2.21 -15.39
N ARG A 64 -8.18 -2.50 -14.74
CA ARG A 64 -9.52 -2.17 -15.22
C ARG A 64 -9.90 -0.70 -15.01
N ASP A 65 -9.39 -0.09 -13.96
CA ASP A 65 -9.54 1.33 -13.67
C ASP A 65 -8.42 1.81 -12.73
N ARG A 66 -8.57 3.01 -12.19
CA ARG A 66 -7.57 3.60 -11.28
C ARG A 66 -7.50 2.90 -9.92
N THR A 67 -8.60 2.33 -9.42
CA THR A 67 -8.56 1.52 -8.19
C THR A 67 -7.77 0.24 -8.42
N ASP A 68 -7.99 -0.44 -9.55
CA ASP A 68 -7.22 -1.63 -9.93
C ASP A 68 -5.75 -1.30 -10.21
N MET A 69 -5.47 -0.09 -10.72
CA MET A 69 -4.10 0.43 -10.87
C MET A 69 -3.38 0.59 -9.52
N CYS A 70 -4.09 0.97 -8.45
CA CYS A 70 -3.49 1.00 -7.11
C CYS A 70 -2.96 -0.40 -6.70
N CYS A 71 -3.72 -1.46 -7.00
CA CYS A 71 -3.33 -2.83 -6.72
C CYS A 71 -2.19 -3.31 -7.62
N PHE A 72 -2.19 -2.96 -8.90
CA PHE A 72 -1.06 -3.22 -9.79
C PHE A 72 0.25 -2.59 -9.25
N ASN A 73 0.18 -1.33 -8.80
CA ASN A 73 1.34 -0.65 -8.24
C ASN A 73 1.78 -1.27 -6.90
N HIS A 74 0.83 -1.73 -6.09
CA HIS A 74 1.09 -2.46 -4.84
C HIS A 74 1.79 -3.79 -5.08
N ASP A 75 1.31 -4.60 -6.04
CA ASP A 75 1.95 -5.84 -6.48
C ASP A 75 3.39 -5.58 -6.96
N CYS A 76 3.59 -4.53 -7.76
CA CYS A 76 4.92 -4.11 -8.19
C CYS A 76 5.82 -3.64 -7.04
N CYS A 77 5.25 -3.07 -5.98
CA CYS A 77 5.99 -2.73 -4.76
C CYS A 77 6.44 -4.02 -4.05
N TYR A 78 5.53 -4.96 -3.85
CA TYR A 78 5.84 -6.25 -3.23
C TYR A 78 6.83 -7.09 -4.05
N GLU A 79 6.77 -7.06 -5.37
CA GLU A 79 7.74 -7.72 -6.25
C GLU A 79 9.17 -7.18 -6.01
N ARG A 80 9.33 -5.86 -5.90
CA ARG A 80 10.61 -5.23 -5.55
C ARG A 80 11.09 -5.65 -4.16
N LEU A 81 10.18 -5.78 -3.19
CA LEU A 81 10.53 -6.28 -1.85
C LEU A 81 11.01 -7.73 -1.89
N HIS A 82 10.38 -8.59 -2.70
CA HIS A 82 10.85 -9.96 -2.91
C HIS A 82 12.24 -10.01 -3.54
N GLN A 83 12.55 -9.12 -4.48
CA GLN A 83 13.90 -9.00 -5.05
C GLN A 83 14.93 -8.61 -3.98
N ARG A 84 14.54 -7.80 -2.99
CA ARG A 84 15.34 -7.44 -1.80
C ARG A 84 15.32 -8.50 -0.69
N LYS A 85 14.81 -9.71 -0.95
CA LYS A 85 14.70 -10.83 0.01
C LYS A 85 13.78 -10.56 1.21
N CYS A 86 12.86 -9.61 1.07
CA CYS A 86 11.77 -9.41 2.02
C CYS A 86 10.57 -10.31 1.66
N HIS A 87 9.70 -10.54 2.65
CA HIS A 87 8.51 -11.38 2.54
C HIS A 87 7.26 -10.57 2.95
N PRO A 88 6.84 -9.57 2.16
CA PRO A 88 5.84 -8.58 2.57
C PRO A 88 4.45 -9.16 2.91
N TYR A 89 4.12 -10.39 2.52
CA TYR A 89 2.87 -11.04 2.94
C TYR A 89 2.88 -11.54 4.39
N ILE A 90 4.06 -11.83 4.94
CA ILE A 90 4.23 -12.45 6.27
C ILE A 90 5.11 -11.64 7.22
N ASP A 91 5.97 -10.77 6.69
CA ASP A 91 6.81 -9.87 7.47
C ASP A 91 5.94 -8.89 8.23
N HIS A 92 5.71 -9.18 9.50
CA HIS A 92 4.92 -8.31 10.35
C HIS A 92 5.59 -6.94 10.48
N TYR A 93 4.75 -5.90 10.41
CA TYR A 93 5.15 -4.52 10.65
C TYR A 93 4.19 -3.86 11.64
N ARG A 94 4.60 -2.72 12.17
CA ARG A 94 3.81 -1.87 13.05
C ARG A 94 3.71 -0.49 12.42
N TYR A 95 2.61 0.18 12.69
CA TYR A 95 2.35 1.53 12.22
C TYR A 95 1.45 2.26 13.20
N LEU A 96 1.42 3.59 13.10
CA LEU A 96 0.41 4.43 13.72
C LEU A 96 -0.38 5.15 12.63
N ILE A 97 -1.60 5.55 12.95
CA ILE A 97 -2.37 6.48 12.14
C ILE A 97 -2.65 7.71 13.00
N ILE A 98 -2.14 8.87 12.58
CA ILE A 98 -2.32 10.15 13.26
C ILE A 98 -2.97 11.12 12.27
N ASN A 99 -4.17 11.61 12.57
CA ASN A 99 -4.91 12.55 11.70
C ASN A 99 -5.16 12.07 10.26
N GLY A 100 -5.09 10.76 10.02
CA GLY A 100 -5.23 10.18 8.68
C GLY A 100 -3.89 9.84 8.02
N ASP A 101 -2.77 10.24 8.62
CA ASP A 101 -1.43 9.94 8.13
C ASP A 101 -0.88 8.67 8.78
N VAL A 102 -0.33 7.75 7.98
CA VAL A 102 0.30 6.50 8.40
C VAL A 102 1.77 6.76 8.73
N LEU A 103 2.24 6.25 9.87
CA LEU A 103 3.65 6.31 10.27
C LEU A 103 4.25 4.91 10.27
N CYS A 104 5.05 4.61 9.24
CA CYS A 104 5.69 3.31 9.04
C CYS A 104 7.03 3.12 9.77
N ASN A 105 7.63 4.19 10.30
CA ASN A 105 8.85 4.09 11.12
C ASN A 105 8.55 3.77 12.60
N TYR A 106 7.31 3.40 12.94
CA TYR A 106 6.90 3.14 14.33
C TYR A 106 7.28 1.74 14.81
N ARG A 107 8.35 1.64 15.64
CA ARG A 107 8.75 0.40 16.33
C ARG A 107 8.97 -0.81 15.40
N ASN A 108 9.25 -0.58 14.13
CA ASN A 108 9.65 -1.61 13.18
C ASN A 108 11.11 -1.99 13.41
N LYS A 109 11.38 -3.30 13.43
CA LYS A 109 12.70 -3.85 13.78
C LYS A 109 13.55 -4.17 12.56
N SER A 110 12.96 -4.19 11.37
CA SER A 110 13.64 -4.53 10.12
C SER A 110 13.28 -3.55 9.02
N ILE A 111 14.21 -3.38 8.06
CA ILE A 111 13.96 -2.61 6.84
C ILE A 111 12.81 -3.21 6.03
N CYS A 112 12.69 -4.54 5.97
CA CYS A 112 11.60 -5.22 5.28
C CYS A 112 10.23 -4.87 5.87
N SER A 113 10.11 -4.85 7.20
CA SER A 113 8.87 -4.44 7.88
C SER A 113 8.49 -2.99 7.54
N MET A 114 9.47 -2.08 7.53
CA MET A 114 9.23 -0.68 7.21
C MET A 114 8.80 -0.50 5.75
N LEU A 115 9.51 -1.12 4.81
CA LEU A 115 9.20 -1.03 3.38
C LEU A 115 7.85 -1.70 3.04
N ALA A 116 7.50 -2.81 3.70
CA ALA A 116 6.18 -3.44 3.52
C ALA A 116 5.05 -2.51 3.98
N CYS A 117 5.24 -1.82 5.12
CA CYS A 117 4.31 -0.81 5.59
C CYS A 117 4.16 0.34 4.58
N GLU A 118 5.26 0.83 4.00
CA GLU A 118 5.22 1.92 3.01
C GLU A 118 4.49 1.51 1.72
N CYS A 119 4.68 0.28 1.24
CA CYS A 119 3.90 -0.25 0.12
C CYS A 119 2.39 -0.24 0.43
N ASP A 120 2.03 -0.71 1.63
CA ASP A 120 0.63 -0.80 2.08
C ASP A 120 0.00 0.58 2.31
N GLU A 121 0.77 1.53 2.85
CA GLU A 121 0.38 2.93 3.02
C GLU A 121 0.05 3.57 1.66
N GLN A 122 0.95 3.44 0.68
CA GLN A 122 0.76 3.99 -0.65
C GLN A 122 -0.51 3.43 -1.32
N ALA A 123 -0.74 2.12 -1.18
CA ALA A 123 -1.94 1.48 -1.69
C ALA A 123 -3.20 2.00 -0.99
N ALA A 124 -3.18 2.10 0.35
CA ALA A 124 -4.32 2.60 1.13
C ALA A 124 -4.69 4.05 0.77
N TYR A 125 -3.70 4.93 0.59
CA TYR A 125 -3.97 6.29 0.12
C TYR A 125 -4.43 6.34 -1.33
N CYS A 126 -3.88 5.51 -2.21
CA CYS A 126 -4.34 5.43 -3.59
C CYS A 126 -5.83 5.05 -3.64
N PHE A 127 -6.26 4.07 -2.84
CA PHE A 127 -7.68 3.73 -2.71
C PHE A 127 -8.55 4.86 -2.17
N SER A 128 -8.03 5.69 -1.26
CA SER A 128 -8.72 6.86 -0.73
C SER A 128 -8.91 7.93 -1.82
N GLN A 129 -7.86 8.21 -2.59
CA GLN A 129 -7.89 9.17 -3.70
C GLN A 129 -8.87 8.74 -4.80
N GLU A 130 -8.89 7.45 -5.12
CA GLU A 130 -9.75 6.87 -6.15
C GLU A 130 -11.16 6.52 -5.65
N ALA A 131 -11.52 6.91 -4.41
CA ALA A 131 -12.81 6.59 -3.83
C ALA A 131 -14.00 7.09 -4.66
N LYS A 132 -13.85 8.22 -5.36
CA LYS A 132 -14.87 8.82 -6.25
C LYS A 132 -15.01 8.09 -7.59
N SER A 133 -13.93 7.51 -8.10
CA SER A 133 -13.88 6.81 -9.40
C SER A 133 -14.17 5.30 -9.27
N TYR A 134 -14.25 4.78 -8.03
CA TYR A 134 -14.54 3.39 -7.74
C TYR A 134 -15.78 2.87 -8.48
N ASN A 135 -15.62 1.77 -9.22
CA ASN A 135 -16.66 1.18 -10.03
C ASN A 135 -17.06 -0.21 -9.53
N ARG A 136 -18.29 -0.32 -9.01
CA ARG A 136 -18.83 -1.58 -8.47
C ARG A 136 -18.83 -2.74 -9.46
N LYS A 137 -18.84 -2.47 -10.78
CA LYS A 137 -18.78 -3.51 -11.83
C LYS A 137 -17.53 -4.40 -11.71
N TRP A 138 -16.43 -3.86 -11.19
CA TRP A 138 -15.18 -4.60 -11.07
C TRP A 138 -15.03 -5.33 -9.73
N ARG A 139 -16.02 -5.28 -8.83
CA ARG A 139 -15.98 -6.04 -7.58
C ARG A 139 -16.17 -7.54 -7.87
N HIS A 140 -15.34 -8.39 -7.27
CA HIS A 140 -15.29 -9.84 -7.52
C HIS A 140 -15.12 -10.18 -9.01
N TYR A 141 -14.29 -9.41 -9.72
CA TYR A 141 -14.11 -9.57 -11.14
C TYR A 141 -13.34 -10.87 -11.46
N PRO A 142 -13.82 -11.72 -12.39
CA PRO A 142 -13.16 -12.99 -12.67
C PRO A 142 -11.80 -12.79 -13.35
N GLY A 143 -10.70 -13.18 -12.70
CA GLY A 143 -9.34 -13.07 -13.24
C GLY A 143 -9.09 -13.85 -14.55
N ILE A 144 -9.99 -14.77 -14.93
CA ILE A 144 -9.97 -15.44 -16.25
C ILE A 144 -10.26 -14.47 -17.41
N LEU A 145 -10.91 -13.34 -17.13
CA LEU A 145 -11.23 -12.32 -18.13
C LEU A 145 -10.10 -11.32 -18.33
N CYS A 146 -9.07 -11.34 -17.47
CA CYS A 146 -7.85 -10.55 -17.60
C CYS A 146 -6.88 -11.26 -18.55
N LYS A 147 -7.06 -11.04 -19.86
CA LYS A 147 -6.37 -11.76 -20.95
C LYS A 147 -5.36 -10.90 -21.69
N GLU A 148 -5.45 -9.59 -21.50
CA GLU A 148 -4.54 -8.63 -22.10
C GLU A 148 -3.09 -8.90 -21.65
N PRO A 149 -2.07 -8.39 -22.36
CA PRO A 149 -0.71 -8.43 -21.88
C PRO A 149 -0.56 -7.66 -20.57
N THR A 150 0.19 -8.24 -19.62
CA THR A 150 0.53 -7.58 -18.36
C THR A 150 1.51 -6.42 -18.62
N PRO A 151 1.21 -5.19 -18.18
CA PRO A 151 2.16 -4.08 -18.23
C PRO A 151 3.39 -4.37 -17.37
N LYS A 152 4.53 -3.77 -17.72
CA LYS A 152 5.71 -3.79 -16.87
C LYS A 152 5.51 -2.90 -15.64
N CYS A 153 6.11 -3.29 -14.53
CA CYS A 153 6.14 -2.45 -13.34
C CYS A 153 6.81 -1.10 -13.63
N PRO A 154 6.28 0.01 -13.07
CA PRO A 154 6.92 1.31 -13.18
C PRO A 154 8.31 1.29 -12.55
N GLU A 155 9.28 1.96 -13.18
CA GLU A 155 10.61 2.13 -12.59
C GLU A 155 10.54 3.08 -11.38
N GLU A 156 11.34 2.79 -10.34
CA GLU A 156 11.52 3.72 -9.22
C GLU A 156 12.19 4.99 -9.76
N LYS A 157 11.53 6.14 -9.60
CA LYS A 157 12.22 7.42 -9.76
C LYS A 157 13.17 7.55 -8.57
N ASN A 158 14.47 7.44 -8.83
CA ASN A 158 15.46 7.76 -7.83
C ASN A 158 15.40 9.28 -7.58
N ASP A 159 14.95 9.69 -6.39
CA ASP A 159 15.14 11.05 -5.85
C ASP A 159 16.61 11.25 -5.44
N GLN A 160 17.51 10.96 -6.37
CA GLN A 160 18.88 11.44 -6.38
C GLN A 160 18.98 12.36 -7.58
N GLY A 161 19.00 13.67 -7.30
CA GLY A 161 19.12 14.70 -8.32
C GLY A 161 20.26 14.36 -9.27
N ASN A 162 19.90 14.20 -10.55
CA ASN A 162 20.76 14.40 -11.70
C ASN A 162 19.85 14.71 -12.89
N GLU A 163 19.62 16.00 -13.04
CA GLU A 163 19.10 16.60 -14.26
C GLU A 163 20.21 16.51 -15.32
N SER A 164 20.02 15.64 -16.30
CA SER A 164 20.80 15.59 -17.54
C SER A 164 20.09 14.66 -18.51
N SER A 165 19.86 14.97 -19.79
CA SER A 165 19.86 16.19 -20.57
C SER A 165 19.34 15.75 -21.93
N SER A 166 18.51 16.54 -22.59
CA SER A 166 18.36 16.53 -24.05
C SER A 166 17.96 17.93 -24.51
N THR A 167 18.94 18.85 -24.49
CA THR A 167 19.47 19.58 -25.65
C THR A 167 18.64 19.40 -26.94
N ASN A 168 18.22 20.39 -27.75
CA ASN A 168 18.72 21.74 -28.01
C ASN A 168 17.71 22.61 -28.82
N GLN A 169 17.73 23.93 -28.54
CA GLN A 169 17.55 25.11 -29.44
C GLN A 169 16.33 25.21 -30.39
N SER A 170 15.54 26.28 -30.29
CA SER A 170 15.89 27.57 -30.94
C SER A 170 15.30 28.81 -30.24
N ARG A 171 16.04 29.91 -30.39
CA ARG A 171 15.98 31.22 -29.72
C ARG A 171 15.05 32.19 -30.47
N GLN A 172 14.30 33.03 -29.74
CA GLN A 172 14.15 34.46 -30.01
C GLN A 172 13.59 35.20 -28.78
N GLN A 173 14.25 36.32 -28.43
CA GLN A 173 14.01 37.23 -27.31
C GLN A 173 12.88 38.21 -27.61
N GLU A 174 12.23 38.72 -26.56
CA GLU A 174 12.04 40.16 -26.25
C GLU A 174 11.15 40.26 -25.00
N SER A 175 11.68 40.63 -23.82
CA SER A 175 11.93 41.99 -23.28
C SER A 175 10.77 42.55 -22.46
N GLY A 176 11.00 42.85 -21.17
CA GLY A 176 10.20 43.83 -20.42
C GLY A 176 9.92 43.53 -18.95
N GLY A 177 10.73 44.10 -18.04
CA GLY A 177 10.19 44.93 -16.95
C GLY A 177 9.90 44.34 -15.56
N SER A 178 10.87 44.56 -14.65
CA SER A 178 10.73 45.22 -13.33
C SER A 178 10.08 44.53 -12.11
N GLN A 179 10.98 44.19 -11.17
CA GLN A 179 11.01 44.61 -9.75
C GLN A 179 9.86 44.28 -8.79
N THR A 180 10.18 43.37 -7.86
CA THR A 180 10.08 43.49 -6.39
C THR A 180 8.96 44.37 -5.81
N ARG A 181 8.05 43.76 -5.04
CA ARG A 181 7.50 44.39 -3.84
C ARG A 181 7.29 43.42 -2.69
N THR A 182 7.86 43.88 -1.58
CA THR A 182 7.82 43.46 -0.20
C THR A 182 6.43 43.12 0.35
N ASN A 183 6.45 42.14 1.24
CA ASN A 183 5.38 41.67 2.10
C ASN A 183 5.10 42.70 3.23
N PRO A 184 3.88 43.25 3.38
CA PRO A 184 3.52 44.09 4.52
C PRO A 184 2.55 43.40 5.47
N ALA A 185 2.63 43.79 6.74
CA ALA A 185 1.70 43.52 7.85
C ALA A 185 2.01 42.30 8.75
N LEU A 186 3.12 42.40 9.46
CA LEU A 186 3.13 42.11 10.90
C LEU A 186 2.79 43.43 11.63
N ILE A 187 2.08 43.33 12.76
CA ILE A 187 1.74 44.39 13.76
C ILE A 187 0.35 45.04 13.57
N LEU A 188 -0.65 44.52 14.29
CA LEU A 188 -1.31 45.29 15.35
C LEU A 188 -2.15 44.40 16.29
N GLN A 189 -1.76 44.43 17.55
CA GLN A 189 -2.48 44.00 18.75
C GLN A 189 -3.82 44.75 18.91
N LEU A 190 -4.75 44.12 19.64
CA LEU A 190 -5.80 44.66 20.53
C LEU A 190 -7.22 44.10 20.25
N LYS A 191 -7.55 42.94 20.86
CA LYS A 191 -8.57 42.82 21.91
C LYS A 191 -8.46 41.48 22.63
#